data_AF-A0A0F5VRZ7-F1
#
_entry.id   AF-A0A0F5VRZ7-F1
#
_cell.length_a   1.000
_cell.length_b   1.000
_cell.length_c   1.000
_cell.angle_alpha   90.00
_cell.angle_beta   90.00
_cell.angle_gamma   90.00
#
_symmetry.space_group_name_H-M   'P 1'
#
loop_
_entity.id
_entity.type
_entity.pdbx_description
1 polymer ?
#
loop_
_entity_poly.entity_id
_entity_poly.type
_entity_poly.pdbx_seq_one_letter_code
_entity_poly.pdbx_strand_id
1 'polypeptide(L)'
;MTYDPDGDPAAFDPADLDAVDAWLDDPVVSALHEDLGRQFRALPPEQQLAKLVPELEKAQARYDELASAVAEAPVEDPRRFLLIAMGDDVEKFRTRINELGGSA
;
A
#
# COMPACT_ATOMS: atom_id res chain seq x y z
N MET A 1 -13.90 17.39 -9.10
CA MET A 1 -15.14 17.64 -8.31
C MET A 1 -14.69 17.61 -6.86
N THR A 2 -14.93 18.62 -6.02
CA THR A 2 -14.37 18.63 -4.65
C THR A 2 -14.93 17.48 -3.82
N TYR A 3 -14.05 16.68 -3.21
CA TYR A 3 -14.40 15.62 -2.26
C TYR A 3 -15.31 16.15 -1.14
N ASP A 4 -16.44 15.48 -0.91
CA ASP A 4 -17.40 15.75 0.17
C ASP A 4 -17.42 14.53 1.12
N PRO A 5 -16.77 14.60 2.30
CA PRO A 5 -16.70 13.48 3.24
C PRO A 5 -18.07 13.07 3.81
N ASP A 6 -19.06 13.97 3.76
CA ASP A 6 -20.43 13.72 4.22
C ASP A 6 -21.38 13.36 3.05
N GLY A 7 -20.85 13.30 1.82
CA GLY A 7 -21.58 13.00 0.59
C GLY A 7 -21.88 11.51 0.39
N ASP A 8 -22.54 11.18 -0.71
CA ASP A 8 -22.78 9.78 -1.10
C ASP A 8 -21.43 9.09 -1.42
N PRO A 9 -21.02 8.03 -0.69
CA PRO A 9 -19.79 7.30 -0.98
C PRO A 9 -19.73 6.73 -2.40
N ALA A 10 -20.89 6.47 -3.03
CA ALA A 10 -20.98 6.00 -4.41
C ALA A 10 -20.63 7.08 -5.45
N ALA A 11 -20.55 8.34 -5.04
CA ALA A 11 -20.12 9.46 -5.88
C ALA A 11 -18.60 9.66 -5.89
N PHE A 12 -17.84 8.88 -5.10
CA PHE A 12 -16.39 8.91 -5.15
C PHE A 12 -15.89 8.36 -6.49
N ASP A 13 -15.29 9.22 -7.30
CA ASP A 13 -14.62 8.83 -8.53
C ASP A 13 -13.13 8.57 -8.27
N PRO A 14 -12.67 7.30 -8.24
CA PRO A 14 -11.26 6.98 -8.02
C PRO A 14 -10.35 7.41 -9.18
N ALA A 15 -10.90 7.87 -10.31
CA ALA A 15 -10.13 8.43 -11.41
C ALA A 15 -9.88 9.95 -11.26
N ASP A 16 -10.60 10.64 -10.36
CA ASP A 16 -10.35 12.06 -10.04
C ASP A 16 -9.25 12.17 -8.98
N LEU A 17 -8.01 12.43 -9.43
CA LEU A 17 -6.84 12.46 -8.54
C LEU A 17 -6.95 13.54 -7.45
N ASP A 18 -7.60 14.68 -7.73
CA ASP A 18 -7.81 15.72 -6.72
C ASP A 18 -8.78 15.24 -5.64
N ALA A 19 -9.77 14.42 -6.01
CA ALA A 19 -10.70 13.81 -5.05
C ALA A 19 -10.02 12.70 -4.24
N VAL A 20 -9.11 11.93 -4.86
CA VAL A 20 -8.28 10.93 -4.16
C VAL A 20 -7.35 11.61 -3.16
N ASP A 21 -6.65 12.66 -3.55
CA ASP A 21 -5.74 13.41 -2.67
C ASP A 21 -6.53 14.03 -1.49
N ALA A 22 -7.66 14.67 -1.77
CA ALA A 22 -8.51 15.23 -0.72
C ALA A 22 -9.07 14.16 0.24
N TRP A 23 -9.38 12.97 -0.26
CA TRP A 23 -9.79 11.84 0.59
C TRP A 23 -8.62 11.31 1.43
N LEU A 24 -7.41 11.21 0.87
CA LEU A 24 -6.22 10.77 1.61
C LEU A 24 -5.80 11.77 2.69
N ASP A 25 -6.02 13.07 2.46
CA ASP A 25 -5.74 14.15 3.41
C ASP A 25 -6.83 14.32 4.48
N ASP A 26 -7.95 13.59 4.38
CA ASP A 26 -9.02 13.67 5.36
C ASP A 26 -8.56 13.16 6.74
N PRO A 27 -8.75 13.93 7.83
CA PRO A 27 -8.30 13.54 9.16
C PRO A 27 -8.98 12.25 9.68
N VAL A 28 -10.20 11.95 9.23
CA VAL A 28 -10.92 10.72 9.58
C VAL A 28 -10.27 9.53 8.90
N VAL A 29 -9.89 9.65 7.62
CA VAL A 29 -9.18 8.61 6.89
C VAL A 29 -7.82 8.34 7.53
N SER A 30 -7.09 9.40 7.89
CA SER A 30 -5.83 9.29 8.62
C SER A 30 -6.00 8.58 9.98
N ALA A 31 -7.00 8.97 10.77
CA ALA A 31 -7.29 8.34 12.06
C ALA A 31 -7.69 6.87 11.93
N LEU A 32 -8.46 6.53 10.90
CA LEU A 32 -8.84 5.14 10.61
C LEU A 32 -7.62 4.30 10.24
N HIS A 33 -6.74 4.82 9.39
CA HIS A 33 -5.51 4.15 9.01
C HIS A 33 -4.61 3.87 10.23
N GLU A 34 -4.46 4.86 11.12
CA GLU A 34 -3.75 4.67 12.38
C GLU A 34 -4.38 3.59 13.27
N ASP A 35 -5.71 3.62 13.38
CA ASP A 35 -6.44 2.68 14.23
C ASP A 35 -6.33 1.24 13.73
N LEU A 36 -6.51 1.03 12.42
CA LEU A 36 -6.27 -0.26 11.78
C LEU A 36 -4.83 -0.74 12.00
N GLY A 37 -3.85 0.16 11.89
CA GLY A 37 -2.46 -0.14 12.19
C GLY A 37 -2.23 -0.56 13.65
N ARG A 38 -2.88 0.11 14.61
CA ARG A 38 -2.82 -0.27 16.04
C ARG A 38 -3.45 -1.64 16.28
N GLN A 39 -4.64 -1.88 15.75
CA GLN A 39 -5.33 -3.16 15.88
C GLN A 39 -4.50 -4.30 15.29
N PHE A 40 -3.92 -4.09 14.10
CA PHE A 40 -3.05 -5.07 13.47
C PHE A 40 -1.82 -5.40 14.35
N ARG A 41 -1.14 -4.37 14.89
CA ARG A 41 0.03 -4.57 15.76
C ARG A 41 -0.31 -5.25 17.09
N ALA A 42 -1.55 -5.17 17.54
CA ALA A 42 -2.02 -5.84 18.75
C ALA A 42 -2.30 -7.35 18.55
N LEU A 43 -2.38 -7.82 17.30
CA LEU A 43 -2.56 -9.25 17.01
C LEU A 43 -1.32 -10.07 17.41
N PRO A 44 -1.47 -11.36 17.76
CA PRO A 44 -0.34 -12.26 17.93
C PRO A 44 0.56 -12.30 16.68
N PRO A 45 1.89 -12.47 16.82
CA PRO A 45 2.82 -12.50 15.69
C PRO A 45 2.42 -13.47 14.57
N GLU A 46 1.96 -14.68 14.92
CA GLU A 46 1.48 -15.68 13.95
C GLU A 46 0.30 -15.18 13.10
N GLN A 47 -0.62 -14.44 13.71
CA GLN A 47 -1.77 -13.87 13.00
C GLN A 47 -1.38 -12.67 12.14
N GLN A 48 -0.38 -11.88 12.59
CA GLN A 48 0.21 -10.82 11.76
C GLN A 48 0.89 -11.45 10.52
N LEU A 49 1.68 -12.50 10.72
CA LEU A 49 2.37 -13.23 9.64
C LEU A 49 1.38 -13.85 8.65
N ALA A 50 0.33 -14.51 9.13
CA ALA A 50 -0.70 -15.11 8.28
C ALA A 50 -1.40 -14.09 7.38
N LYS A 51 -1.41 -12.81 7.76
CA LYS A 51 -1.93 -11.70 6.94
C LYS A 51 -0.87 -11.09 6.04
N LEU A 52 0.36 -10.89 6.52
CA LEU A 52 1.42 -10.21 5.77
C LEU A 52 2.01 -11.07 4.65
N VAL A 53 2.16 -12.38 4.85
CA VAL A 53 2.78 -13.27 3.84
C VAL A 53 2.01 -13.25 2.52
N PRO A 54 0.67 -13.44 2.48
CA PRO A 54 -0.08 -13.33 1.23
C PRO A 54 0.00 -11.94 0.58
N GLU A 55 0.05 -10.87 1.37
CA GLU A 55 0.16 -9.51 0.83
C GLU A 55 1.56 -9.23 0.26
N LEU A 56 2.63 -9.78 0.85
CA LEU A 56 3.97 -9.75 0.28
C LEU A 56 4.00 -10.46 -1.08
N GLU A 57 3.37 -11.63 -1.21
CA GLU A 57 3.30 -12.36 -2.48
C GLU A 57 2.61 -11.54 -3.57
N LYS A 58 1.48 -10.89 -3.23
CA LYS A 58 0.78 -10.00 -4.17
C LYS A 58 1.61 -8.77 -4.54
N ALA A 59 2.27 -8.15 -3.56
CA ALA A 59 3.14 -7.00 -3.79
C ALA A 59 4.33 -7.37 -4.70
N GLN A 60 4.95 -8.52 -4.46
CA GLN A 60 6.03 -9.05 -5.28
C GLN A 60 5.56 -9.34 -6.71
N ALA A 61 4.41 -9.98 -6.89
CA ALA A 61 3.87 -10.26 -8.22
C ALA A 61 3.66 -8.96 -9.03
N ARG A 62 3.07 -7.94 -8.41
CA ARG A 62 2.89 -6.62 -9.05
C ARG A 62 4.22 -5.93 -9.35
N TYR A 63 5.19 -6.05 -8.44
CA TYR A 63 6.54 -5.54 -8.67
C TYR A 63 7.19 -6.22 -9.88
N ASP A 64 7.10 -7.55 -10.00
CA ASP A 64 7.70 -8.32 -11.09
C ASP A 64 7.03 -8.02 -12.44
N GLU A 65 5.70 -7.83 -12.44
CA GLU A 65 4.93 -7.38 -13.60
C GLU A 65 5.41 -6.00 -14.08
N LEU A 66 5.55 -5.04 -13.16
CA LEU A 66 6.03 -3.71 -13.50
C LEU A 66 7.51 -3.73 -13.92
N ALA A 67 8.35 -4.51 -13.23
CA ALA A 67 9.76 -4.67 -13.54
C ALA A 67 9.94 -5.19 -14.97
N SER A 68 9.15 -6.20 -15.35
CA SER A 68 9.12 -6.74 -16.70
C SER A 68 8.65 -5.70 -17.73
N ALA A 69 7.64 -4.89 -17.39
CA ALA A 69 7.13 -3.85 -18.27
C ALA A 69 8.11 -2.68 -18.51
N VAL A 70 9.00 -2.40 -17.55
CA VAL A 70 10.00 -1.32 -17.66
C VAL A 70 11.41 -1.79 -18.06
N ALA A 71 11.66 -3.11 -18.08
CA ALA A 71 12.96 -3.67 -18.43
C ALA A 71 13.43 -3.23 -19.82
N GLU A 72 12.51 -3.21 -20.79
CA GLU A 72 12.78 -2.81 -22.18
C GLU A 72 12.48 -1.32 -22.45
N ALA A 73 12.12 -0.53 -21.42
CA ALA A 73 11.75 0.87 -21.57
C ALA A 73 12.98 1.81 -21.55
N PRO A 74 12.95 2.97 -22.23
CA PRO A 74 14.03 3.98 -22.16
C PRO A 74 14.26 4.43 -20.73
N VAL A 75 15.52 4.70 -20.31
CA VAL A 75 15.91 4.97 -18.90
C VAL A 75 15.03 6.01 -18.20
N GLU A 76 14.54 6.99 -18.95
CA GLU A 76 13.71 8.11 -18.51
C GLU A 76 12.23 7.76 -18.32
N ASP A 77 11.84 6.49 -18.51
CA ASP A 77 10.46 6.05 -18.32
C ASP A 77 9.97 6.37 -16.89
N PRO A 78 8.92 7.19 -16.74
CA PRO A 78 8.46 7.63 -15.43
C PRO A 78 7.95 6.48 -14.55
N ARG A 79 7.60 5.32 -15.14
CA ARG A 79 7.19 4.13 -14.38
C ARG A 79 8.33 3.53 -13.57
N ARG A 80 9.59 3.88 -13.85
CA ARG A 80 10.71 3.48 -12.99
C ARG A 80 10.62 4.06 -11.58
N PHE A 81 10.03 5.25 -11.41
CA PHE A 81 9.77 5.81 -10.08
C PHE A 81 8.78 4.95 -9.29
N LEU A 82 7.72 4.48 -9.96
CA LEU A 82 6.75 3.55 -9.37
C LEU A 82 7.42 2.22 -9.02
N LEU A 83 8.31 1.70 -9.87
CA LEU A 83 9.03 0.46 -9.60
C LEU A 83 9.90 0.59 -8.33
N ILE A 84 10.61 1.70 -8.16
CA ILE A 84 11.43 1.96 -6.97
C ILE A 84 10.54 2.00 -5.72
N ALA A 85 9.45 2.78 -5.74
CA ALA A 85 8.53 2.89 -4.62
C ALA A 85 7.93 1.53 -4.23
N MET A 86 7.52 0.73 -5.22
CA MET A 86 7.01 -0.62 -4.98
C MET A 86 8.07 -1.56 -4.41
N GLY A 87 9.33 -1.42 -4.85
CA GLY A 87 10.46 -2.16 -4.30
C GLY A 87 10.66 -1.86 -2.81
N ASP A 88 10.61 -0.59 -2.42
CA ASP A 88 10.71 -0.17 -1.03
C ASP A 88 9.57 -0.76 -0.18
N ASP A 89 8.35 -0.82 -0.72
CA ASP A 89 7.21 -1.40 -0.01
C ASP A 89 7.33 -2.92 0.17
N VAL A 90 7.82 -3.64 -0.85
CA VAL A 90 8.15 -5.07 -0.75
C VAL A 90 9.20 -5.31 0.34
N GLU A 91 10.24 -4.47 0.41
CA GLU A 91 11.28 -4.58 1.44
C GLU A 91 10.75 -4.29 2.86
N LYS A 92 9.82 -3.34 3.00
CA LYS A 92 9.13 -3.10 4.29
C LYS A 92 8.36 -4.34 4.74
N PHE A 93 7.63 -5.00 3.84
CA PHE A 93 6.94 -6.26 4.14
C PHE A 93 7.92 -7.35 4.59
N ARG A 94 9.00 -7.56 3.83
CA ARG A 94 10.04 -8.55 4.15
C ARG A 94 10.65 -8.30 5.52
N THR A 95 11.04 -7.06 5.79
CA THR A 95 11.62 -6.63 7.07
C THR A 95 10.66 -6.95 8.21
N ARG A 96 9.38 -6.55 8.09
CA ARG A 96 8.39 -6.79 9.12
C ARG A 96 8.12 -8.27 9.37
N ILE A 97 8.07 -9.09 8.32
CA ILE A 97 7.89 -10.54 8.43
C ILE A 97 9.09 -11.17 9.16
N ASN A 98 10.31 -10.76 8.82
CA ASN A 98 11.52 -11.26 9.47
C ASN A 98 11.57 -10.88 10.97
N GLU A 99 11.19 -9.65 11.33
CA GLU A 99 11.08 -9.22 12.73
C GLU A 99 10.09 -10.09 13.52
N LEU A 100 8.93 -10.36 12.94
CA LEU A 100 7.88 -11.17 13.56
C LEU A 100 8.27 -12.65 13.67
N GLY A 101 8.93 -13.20 12.65
CA GLY A 101 9.38 -14.60 12.63
C GLY A 101 10.61 -14.86 13.52
N GLY A 102 11.47 -13.85 13.72
CA GLY A 102 12.60 -13.93 14.65
C GLY A 102 12.25 -13.70 16.12
N SER A 103 11.01 -13.28 16.41
CA SER A 103 10.50 -13.01 17.77
C SER A 103 9.64 -14.15 18.34
N ALA A 104 9.52 -15.27 17.63
CA ALA A 104 8.74 -16.46 18.00
C ALA A 104 9.60 -17.55 18.66
#